data_AF-A0ABD1HHB6-F1
#
_entry.id   AF-A0ABD1HHB6-F1
#
_cell.length_a   1.000
_cell.length_b   1.000
_cell.length_c   1.000
_cell.angle_alpha   90.00
_cell.angle_beta   90.00
_cell.angle_gamma   90.00
#
_symmetry.space_group_name_H-M   'P 1'
#
loop_
_entity.id
_entity.type
_entity.pdbx_description
1 polymer ?
#
loop_
_entity_poly.entity_id
_entity_poly.type
_entity_poly.pdbx_seq_one_letter_code
_entity_poly.pdbx_strand_id
1 'polypeptide(L)'
;MIQRNMENITNVMEFEAIAREKLPKMVYDYYASGAEDQWTLQENRNAYSRILFRPRILVDVSKIDTTTTVLGYKISTPIMVAPTAMQKMAHPEGELAIARAASSARTIMTLSSWGTSSIEEVASAASGIKFFQLYVFKDRNIVEQLVRRAEKAGFKAIALTVDTPRLGRREADIKNRFALPPHLTLKNYEGLDSGSVRRSNDSGLATYVADQVDRSLNWKDVKWLQTITKLPILVKGVLTAEDARLSVQAGVAGIIVSNHGARQLDYVPATIMALEEVVRAAEGRIPVFVDGGIRRGTDVFKALALGASGVFIGRPVIFALAAGGEAGVKKAIGMLHDELELTMALSGCRSVTEITRAHVVAPWEAGSPRVAPRL
;
A
#
# COMPACT_ATOMS: atom_id res chain seq x y z
N MET A 1 -18.41 5.27 -26.50
CA MET A 1 -18.48 3.84 -26.11
C MET A 1 -17.83 3.53 -24.76
N ILE A 2 -16.65 4.09 -24.42
CA ILE A 2 -15.91 3.74 -23.19
C ILE A 2 -16.62 4.17 -21.89
N GLN A 3 -17.30 5.32 -21.88
CA GLN A 3 -18.02 5.82 -20.69
C GLN A 3 -19.23 4.94 -20.32
N ARG A 4 -19.87 4.27 -21.29
CA ARG A 4 -20.95 3.29 -21.07
C ARG A 4 -20.46 1.98 -20.45
N ASN A 5 -19.15 1.73 -20.41
CA ASN A 5 -18.59 0.46 -19.91
C ASN A 5 -18.12 0.51 -18.45
N MET A 6 -17.95 1.71 -17.86
CA MET A 6 -17.59 1.80 -16.44
C MET A 6 -18.76 1.45 -15.52
N GLU A 7 -20.01 1.68 -15.92
CA GLU A 7 -21.19 1.39 -15.09
C GLU A 7 -21.32 -0.10 -14.77
N ASN A 8 -20.99 -0.96 -15.73
CA ASN A 8 -21.10 -2.42 -15.61
C ASN A 8 -19.96 -3.09 -14.81
N ILE A 9 -18.91 -2.35 -14.45
CA ILE A 9 -17.82 -2.89 -13.62
C ILE A 9 -18.36 -3.13 -12.21
N THR A 10 -18.34 -4.38 -11.76
CA THR A 10 -18.93 -4.79 -10.47
C THR A 10 -17.91 -5.11 -9.39
N ASN A 11 -16.64 -5.27 -9.76
CA ASN A 11 -15.58 -5.52 -8.81
C ASN A 11 -14.21 -5.01 -9.29
N VAL A 12 -13.28 -4.79 -8.36
CA VAL A 12 -11.97 -4.20 -8.69
C VAL A 12 -11.05 -5.08 -9.53
N MET A 13 -11.31 -6.39 -9.64
CA MET A 13 -10.47 -7.29 -10.45
C MET A 13 -10.75 -7.12 -11.94
N GLU A 14 -11.97 -6.69 -12.32
CA GLU A 14 -12.31 -6.39 -13.72
C GLU A 14 -11.46 -5.24 -14.29
N PHE A 15 -11.03 -4.28 -13.45
CA PHE A 15 -10.12 -3.22 -13.88
C PHE A 15 -8.77 -3.78 -14.37
N GLU A 16 -8.29 -4.89 -13.83
CA GLU A 16 -7.04 -5.52 -14.26
C GLU A 16 -7.16 -6.06 -15.69
N ALA A 17 -8.30 -6.67 -16.04
CA ALA A 17 -8.56 -7.13 -17.40
C ALA A 17 -8.59 -5.96 -18.39
N ILE A 18 -9.31 -4.88 -18.04
CA ILE A 18 -9.38 -3.66 -18.86
C ILE A 18 -7.99 -3.02 -19.02
N ALA A 19 -7.21 -2.95 -17.94
CA ALA A 19 -5.86 -2.40 -17.96
C ALA A 19 -4.93 -3.25 -18.84
N ARG A 20 -5.07 -4.59 -18.82
CA ARG A 20 -4.30 -5.50 -19.68
C ARG A 20 -4.55 -5.26 -21.16
N GLU A 21 -5.79 -5.00 -21.53
CA GLU A 21 -6.18 -4.72 -22.92
C GLU A 21 -5.71 -3.34 -23.40
N LYS A 22 -5.70 -2.35 -22.50
CA LYS A 22 -5.46 -0.93 -22.84
C LYS A 22 -4.00 -0.51 -22.74
N LEU A 23 -3.24 -1.07 -21.81
CA LEU A 23 -1.85 -0.69 -21.57
C LEU A 23 -0.90 -1.42 -22.53
N PRO A 24 0.20 -0.77 -22.97
CA PRO A 24 1.28 -1.48 -23.62
C PRO A 24 1.77 -2.64 -22.74
N LYS A 25 2.10 -3.79 -23.34
CA LYS A 25 2.51 -5.01 -22.63
C LYS A 25 3.59 -4.74 -21.58
N MET A 26 4.63 -3.98 -21.93
CA MET A 26 5.72 -3.60 -21.01
C MET A 26 5.22 -2.87 -19.75
N VAL A 27 4.25 -1.97 -19.90
CA VAL A 27 3.67 -1.19 -18.80
C VAL A 27 2.75 -2.05 -17.95
N TYR A 28 1.88 -2.85 -18.59
CA TYR A 28 1.02 -3.78 -17.87
C TYR A 28 1.84 -4.77 -17.04
N ASP A 29 2.84 -5.42 -17.66
CA ASP A 29 3.70 -6.41 -17.00
C ASP A 29 4.52 -5.78 -15.87
N TYR A 30 5.00 -4.54 -16.03
CA TYR A 30 5.68 -3.82 -14.96
C TYR A 30 4.83 -3.70 -13.70
N TYR A 31 3.53 -3.40 -13.85
CA TYR A 31 2.61 -3.29 -12.72
C TYR A 31 2.11 -4.64 -12.21
N ALA A 32 1.79 -5.56 -13.11
CA ALA A 32 1.17 -6.84 -12.78
C ALA A 32 2.18 -7.83 -12.15
N SER A 33 3.42 -7.83 -12.61
CA SER A 33 4.41 -8.85 -12.25
C SER A 33 4.72 -8.93 -10.76
N GLY A 34 5.04 -10.14 -10.33
CA GLY A 34 5.71 -10.48 -9.07
C GLY A 34 7.18 -10.84 -9.30
N ALA A 35 7.87 -11.28 -8.26
CA ALA A 35 9.22 -11.81 -8.35
C ALA A 35 9.21 -13.24 -8.92
N GLU A 36 10.16 -13.53 -9.81
CA GLU A 36 10.49 -14.88 -10.30
C GLU A 36 9.26 -15.69 -10.75
N ASP A 37 8.97 -16.82 -10.11
CA ASP A 37 7.84 -17.70 -10.45
C ASP A 37 6.47 -17.14 -10.00
N GLN A 38 6.49 -16.02 -9.26
CA GLN A 38 5.34 -15.27 -8.78
C GLN A 38 4.42 -16.09 -7.86
N TRP A 39 4.99 -17.03 -7.10
CA TRP A 39 4.23 -17.86 -6.18
C TRP A 39 3.52 -17.01 -5.12
N THR A 40 4.26 -16.09 -4.49
CA THR A 40 3.75 -15.17 -3.47
C THR A 40 2.68 -14.23 -4.02
N LEU A 41 2.77 -13.89 -5.32
CA LEU A 41 1.79 -13.01 -5.96
C LEU A 41 0.42 -13.69 -6.01
N GLN A 42 0.40 -14.95 -6.42
CA GLN A 42 -0.79 -15.78 -6.40
C GLN A 42 -1.26 -16.03 -4.96
N GLU A 43 -0.32 -16.33 -4.07
CA GLU A 43 -0.64 -16.68 -2.69
C GLU A 43 -1.23 -15.50 -1.90
N ASN A 44 -0.78 -14.28 -2.16
CA ASN A 44 -1.38 -13.05 -1.60
C ASN A 44 -2.89 -12.96 -1.88
N ARG A 45 -3.39 -13.53 -2.99
CA ARG A 45 -4.83 -13.61 -3.28
C ARG A 45 -5.45 -14.86 -2.65
N ASN A 46 -4.83 -16.01 -2.85
CA ASN A 46 -5.38 -17.30 -2.40
C ASN A 46 -5.56 -17.38 -0.88
N ALA A 47 -4.66 -16.75 -0.11
CA ALA A 47 -4.68 -16.80 1.34
C ALA A 47 -5.95 -16.24 1.97
N TYR A 48 -6.54 -15.20 1.38
CA TYR A 48 -7.82 -14.67 1.85
C TYR A 48 -8.95 -15.69 1.71
N SER A 49 -8.95 -16.52 0.67
CA SER A 49 -9.97 -17.55 0.45
C SER A 49 -9.93 -18.68 1.49
N ARG A 50 -8.82 -18.83 2.21
CA ARG A 50 -8.68 -19.82 3.27
C ARG A 50 -9.27 -19.35 4.62
N ILE A 51 -9.56 -18.06 4.77
CA ILE A 51 -10.19 -17.51 5.97
C ILE A 51 -11.71 -17.47 5.76
N LEU A 52 -12.45 -18.08 6.67
CA LEU A 52 -13.92 -18.15 6.65
C LEU A 52 -14.54 -17.19 7.65
N PHE A 53 -15.80 -16.83 7.47
CA PHE A 53 -16.55 -15.94 8.38
C PHE A 53 -17.37 -16.71 9.42
N ARG A 54 -17.60 -16.06 10.57
CA ARG A 54 -18.52 -16.47 11.63
C ARG A 54 -19.48 -15.32 11.93
N PRO A 55 -20.45 -15.06 11.05
CA PRO A 55 -21.34 -13.91 11.17
C PRO A 55 -22.21 -14.00 12.42
N ARG A 56 -22.51 -12.84 13.02
CA ARG A 56 -23.49 -12.72 14.11
C ARG A 56 -24.80 -12.24 13.52
N ILE A 57 -25.86 -13.04 13.68
CA ILE A 57 -27.18 -12.75 13.14
C ILE A 57 -28.04 -11.96 14.13
N LEU A 58 -29.13 -11.36 13.64
CA LEU A 58 -30.10 -10.60 14.44
C LEU A 58 -29.46 -9.46 15.25
N VAL A 59 -28.44 -8.81 14.66
CA VAL A 59 -27.85 -7.58 15.17
C VAL A 59 -28.41 -6.41 14.36
N ASP A 60 -28.80 -5.32 15.01
CA ASP A 60 -29.23 -4.11 14.31
C ASP A 60 -28.05 -3.48 13.59
N VAL A 61 -28.04 -3.60 12.26
CA VAL A 61 -27.04 -3.05 11.34
C VAL A 61 -27.63 -1.96 10.44
N SER A 62 -28.72 -1.32 10.87
CA SER A 62 -29.34 -0.19 10.15
C SER A 62 -28.41 1.02 10.00
N LYS A 63 -27.37 1.12 10.84
CA LYS A 63 -26.32 2.14 10.76
C LYS A 63 -24.95 1.47 10.91
N ILE A 64 -24.07 1.74 9.96
CA ILE A 64 -22.69 1.24 9.96
C ILE A 64 -21.72 2.41 9.90
N ASP A 65 -20.76 2.42 10.83
CA ASP A 65 -19.66 3.36 10.89
C ASP A 65 -18.35 2.69 10.44
N THR A 66 -17.95 3.01 9.22
CA THR A 66 -16.66 2.56 8.65
C THR A 66 -15.50 3.49 9.00
N THR A 67 -15.74 4.59 9.71
CA THR A 67 -14.69 5.57 10.02
C THR A 67 -13.66 5.00 11.00
N THR A 68 -12.41 5.42 10.84
CA THR A 68 -11.31 5.05 11.75
C THR A 68 -10.32 6.20 11.90
N THR A 69 -9.33 6.03 12.77
CA THR A 69 -8.25 7.00 12.99
C THR A 69 -6.90 6.36 12.71
N VAL A 70 -6.12 6.97 11.82
CA VAL A 70 -4.77 6.53 11.47
C VAL A 70 -3.79 7.62 11.87
N LEU A 71 -2.89 7.31 12.81
CA LEU A 71 -1.89 8.25 13.34
C LEU A 71 -2.48 9.61 13.81
N GLY A 72 -3.67 9.57 14.41
CA GLY A 72 -4.40 10.76 14.87
C GLY A 72 -5.27 11.44 13.81
N TYR A 73 -5.26 10.97 12.56
CA TYR A 73 -6.09 11.51 11.49
C TYR A 73 -7.34 10.66 11.24
N LYS A 74 -8.52 11.26 11.36
CA LYS A 74 -9.79 10.60 11.06
C LYS A 74 -9.94 10.41 9.54
N ILE A 75 -10.27 9.18 9.13
CA ILE A 75 -10.56 8.81 7.74
C ILE A 75 -11.93 8.11 7.65
N SER A 76 -12.53 8.14 6.45
CA SER A 76 -13.88 7.61 6.21
C SER A 76 -13.96 6.07 6.22
N THR A 77 -12.85 5.40 5.94
CA THR A 77 -12.77 3.95 5.74
C THR A 77 -11.36 3.47 6.10
N PRO A 78 -11.18 2.23 6.60
CA PRO A 78 -9.85 1.66 6.87
C PRO A 78 -9.08 1.26 5.59
N ILE A 79 -9.47 1.77 4.41
CA ILE A 79 -8.92 1.41 3.09
C ILE A 79 -8.13 2.59 2.54
N MET A 80 -6.81 2.45 2.47
CA MET A 80 -5.87 3.49 2.05
C MET A 80 -5.16 3.13 0.75
N VAL A 81 -4.56 4.10 0.06
CA VAL A 81 -3.82 3.86 -1.19
C VAL A 81 -2.33 3.62 -0.91
N ALA A 82 -1.83 2.45 -1.32
CA ALA A 82 -0.44 2.06 -1.20
C ALA A 82 0.46 2.84 -2.17
N PRO A 83 1.75 3.04 -1.88
CA PRO A 83 2.67 3.64 -2.82
C PRO A 83 2.94 2.70 -4.01
N THR A 84 2.62 3.17 -5.20
CA THR A 84 3.00 2.57 -6.49
C THR A 84 3.77 3.61 -7.30
N ALA A 85 4.76 3.17 -8.08
CA ALA A 85 5.66 4.06 -8.80
C ALA A 85 5.18 4.37 -10.22
N MET A 86 5.59 5.53 -10.75
CA MET A 86 5.50 5.92 -12.17
C MET A 86 4.08 5.92 -12.76
N GLN A 87 3.11 6.44 -12.01
CA GLN A 87 1.68 6.24 -12.30
C GLN A 87 1.24 6.90 -13.61
N LYS A 88 1.99 7.89 -14.13
CA LYS A 88 1.74 8.48 -15.45
C LYS A 88 1.93 7.53 -16.64
N MET A 89 2.57 6.37 -16.44
CA MET A 89 2.56 5.31 -17.45
C MET A 89 1.16 4.67 -17.61
N ALA A 90 0.33 4.71 -16.56
CA ALA A 90 -1.01 4.14 -16.59
C ALA A 90 -2.06 5.12 -17.14
N HIS A 91 -1.92 6.41 -16.83
CA HIS A 91 -2.82 7.48 -17.28
C HIS A 91 -2.11 8.84 -17.22
N PRO A 92 -2.33 9.79 -18.15
CA PRO A 92 -1.60 11.06 -18.19
C PRO A 92 -1.59 11.87 -16.88
N GLU A 93 -2.69 11.80 -16.11
CA GLU A 93 -2.79 12.50 -14.82
C GLU A 93 -2.07 11.80 -13.65
N GLY A 94 -1.77 10.49 -13.78
CA GLY A 94 -0.99 9.71 -12.82
C GLY A 94 -1.37 9.91 -11.35
N GLU A 95 -0.38 10.30 -10.57
CA GLU A 95 -0.48 10.54 -9.13
C GLU A 95 -1.50 11.63 -8.76
N LEU A 96 -1.73 12.61 -9.63
CA LEU A 96 -2.63 13.73 -9.34
C LEU A 96 -4.10 13.26 -9.33
N ALA A 97 -4.48 12.39 -10.28
CA ALA A 97 -5.80 11.77 -10.32
C ALA A 97 -6.04 10.90 -9.08
N ILE A 98 -5.03 10.14 -8.66
CA ILE A 98 -5.12 9.30 -7.46
C ILE A 98 -5.23 10.16 -6.19
N ALA A 99 -4.48 11.26 -6.10
CA ALA A 99 -4.56 12.19 -4.97
C ALA A 99 -5.95 12.81 -4.81
N ARG A 100 -6.55 13.27 -5.91
CA ARG A 100 -7.92 13.82 -5.91
C ARG A 100 -8.96 12.75 -5.57
N ALA A 101 -8.83 11.53 -6.12
CA ALA A 101 -9.71 10.43 -5.80
C ALA A 101 -9.65 10.04 -4.31
N ALA A 102 -8.45 9.86 -3.74
CA ALA A 102 -8.28 9.55 -2.33
C ALA A 102 -8.81 10.66 -1.41
N SER A 103 -8.56 11.92 -1.78
CA SER A 103 -9.10 13.09 -1.06
C SER A 103 -10.63 13.13 -1.09
N SER A 104 -11.25 12.85 -2.24
CA SER A 104 -12.72 12.81 -2.37
C SER A 104 -13.33 11.66 -1.55
N ALA A 105 -12.64 10.53 -1.48
CA ALA A 105 -13.03 9.40 -0.64
C ALA A 105 -12.73 9.65 0.86
N ARG A 106 -12.03 10.74 1.21
CA ARG A 106 -11.56 11.05 2.58
C ARG A 106 -10.70 9.94 3.19
N THR A 107 -9.81 9.37 2.37
CA THR A 107 -8.81 8.38 2.80
C THR A 107 -7.38 8.86 2.50
N ILE A 108 -6.40 8.11 2.98
CA ILE A 108 -4.98 8.42 2.85
C ILE A 108 -4.43 7.91 1.52
N MET A 109 -3.66 8.77 0.84
CA MET A 109 -2.77 8.36 -0.26
C MET A 109 -1.33 8.29 0.23
N THR A 110 -0.63 7.21 -0.10
CA THR A 110 0.84 7.16 0.04
C THR A 110 1.50 7.41 -1.30
N LEU A 111 2.22 8.52 -1.45
CA LEU A 111 2.99 8.84 -2.65
C LEU A 111 4.30 8.05 -2.67
N SER A 112 4.65 7.46 -3.82
CA SER A 112 5.95 6.82 -4.01
C SER A 112 7.07 7.86 -4.18
N SER A 113 8.25 7.60 -3.62
CA SER A 113 9.44 8.40 -3.96
C SER A 113 9.77 8.31 -5.46
N TRP A 114 9.35 7.25 -6.14
CA TRP A 114 9.50 7.04 -7.60
C TRP A 114 8.25 7.51 -8.37
N GLY A 115 7.62 8.60 -7.91
CA GLY A 115 6.48 9.22 -8.57
C GLY A 115 6.87 9.96 -9.85
N THR A 116 5.98 9.91 -10.85
CA THR A 116 6.01 10.75 -12.06
C THR A 116 5.34 12.11 -11.89
N SER A 117 4.98 12.42 -10.64
CA SER A 117 4.62 13.75 -10.17
C SER A 117 5.30 14.01 -8.83
N SER A 118 5.69 15.26 -8.61
CA SER A 118 6.46 15.64 -7.43
C SER A 118 5.59 15.68 -6.17
N ILE A 119 6.23 15.65 -5.01
CA ILE A 119 5.63 15.93 -3.69
C ILE A 119 4.74 17.17 -3.74
N GLU A 120 5.21 18.27 -4.33
CA GLU A 120 4.53 19.56 -4.39
C GLU A 120 3.37 19.57 -5.38
N GLU A 121 3.52 18.94 -6.55
CA GLU A 121 2.43 18.80 -7.52
C GLU A 121 1.26 18.01 -6.90
N VAL A 122 1.57 16.91 -6.21
CA VAL A 122 0.58 16.07 -5.53
C VAL A 122 -0.08 16.80 -4.36
N ALA A 123 0.68 17.57 -3.58
CA ALA A 123 0.13 18.39 -2.51
C ALA A 123 -0.80 19.50 -3.03
N SER A 124 -0.47 20.09 -4.19
CA SER A 124 -1.28 21.12 -4.83
C SER A 124 -2.56 20.56 -5.46
N ALA A 125 -2.52 19.31 -5.94
CA ALA A 125 -3.67 18.68 -6.58
C ALA A 125 -4.82 18.34 -5.61
N ALA A 126 -4.54 18.08 -4.33
CA ALA A 126 -5.56 17.71 -3.35
C ALA A 126 -5.16 18.01 -1.90
N SER A 127 -6.10 18.46 -1.07
CA SER A 127 -5.89 18.78 0.35
C SER A 127 -5.95 17.58 1.30
N GLY A 128 -6.35 16.39 0.81
CA GLY A 128 -6.49 15.17 1.62
C GLY A 128 -5.20 14.71 2.33
N ILE A 129 -5.33 13.78 3.26
CA ILE A 129 -4.18 13.28 4.04
C ILE A 129 -3.26 12.46 3.12
N LYS A 130 -1.96 12.74 3.17
CA LYS A 130 -0.95 12.07 2.34
C LYS A 130 0.23 11.60 3.18
N PHE A 131 0.69 10.39 2.91
CA PHE A 131 1.95 9.84 3.40
C PHE A 131 2.98 9.79 2.25
N PHE A 132 4.26 9.80 2.58
CA PHE A 132 5.33 9.75 1.58
C PHE A 132 6.18 8.49 1.79
N GLN A 133 6.23 7.63 0.78
CA GLN A 133 7.07 6.45 0.79
C GLN A 133 8.50 6.82 0.43
N LEU A 134 9.46 6.31 1.21
CA LEU A 134 10.87 6.65 1.10
C LEU A 134 11.75 5.39 1.16
N TYR A 135 12.89 5.46 0.50
CA TYR A 135 14.05 4.59 0.73
C TYR A 135 15.15 5.42 1.38
N VAL A 136 15.93 4.81 2.28
CA VAL A 136 17.18 5.43 2.72
C VAL A 136 18.25 5.13 1.67
N PHE A 137 18.58 6.14 0.86
CA PHE A 137 19.57 6.04 -0.21
C PHE A 137 21.00 6.26 0.30
N LYS A 138 21.99 5.71 -0.42
CA LYS A 138 23.43 5.89 -0.12
C LYS A 138 23.78 7.35 0.10
N ASP A 139 23.34 8.22 -0.81
CA ASP A 139 23.40 9.66 -0.61
C ASP A 139 22.30 10.12 0.37
N ARG A 140 22.68 10.26 1.64
CA ARG A 140 21.80 10.70 2.73
C ARG A 140 21.28 12.14 2.53
N ASN A 141 21.98 12.99 1.77
CA ASN A 141 21.54 14.35 1.48
C ASN A 141 20.29 14.36 0.56
N ILE A 142 20.18 13.40 -0.37
CA ILE A 142 18.96 13.22 -1.18
C ILE A 142 17.78 12.89 -0.26
N VAL A 143 17.99 11.99 0.70
CA VAL A 143 16.96 11.57 1.65
C VAL A 143 16.49 12.76 2.51
N GLU A 144 17.42 13.56 3.03
CA GLU A 144 17.10 14.77 3.80
C GLU A 144 16.29 15.80 2.98
N GLN A 145 16.67 16.04 1.73
CA GLN A 145 15.93 16.95 0.85
C GLN A 145 14.51 16.45 0.58
N LEU A 146 14.33 15.15 0.30
CA LEU A 146 13.02 14.55 0.07
C LEU A 146 12.11 14.65 1.32
N VAL A 147 12.67 14.36 2.49
CA VAL A 147 11.96 14.47 3.78
C VAL A 147 11.51 15.90 4.04
N ARG A 148 12.40 16.89 3.90
CA ARG A 148 12.08 18.31 4.09
C ARG A 148 11.01 18.79 3.09
N ARG A 149 11.07 18.33 1.85
CA ARG A 149 10.05 18.62 0.83
C ARG A 149 8.69 18.05 1.24
N ALA A 150 8.65 16.80 1.70
CA ALA A 150 7.41 16.16 2.17
C ALA A 150 6.80 16.89 3.38
N GLU A 151 7.61 17.26 4.37
CA GLU A 151 7.18 18.07 5.52
C GLU A 151 6.60 19.42 5.08
N LYS A 152 7.34 20.17 4.25
CA LYS A 152 6.91 21.48 3.74
C LYS A 152 5.61 21.41 2.94
N ALA A 153 5.42 20.33 2.18
CA ALA A 153 4.21 20.08 1.40
C ALA A 153 3.04 19.51 2.24
N GLY A 154 3.22 19.38 3.56
CA GLY A 154 2.15 19.01 4.49
C GLY A 154 1.83 17.51 4.52
N PHE A 155 2.74 16.65 4.05
CA PHE A 155 2.62 15.20 4.23
C PHE A 155 2.66 14.85 5.72
N LYS A 156 1.97 13.77 6.11
CA LYS A 156 1.65 13.48 7.52
C LYS A 156 2.40 12.29 8.10
N ALA A 157 3.08 11.49 7.28
CA ALA A 157 3.94 10.40 7.72
C ALA A 157 4.92 10.00 6.62
N ILE A 158 6.01 9.35 7.03
CA ILE A 158 6.96 8.68 6.14
C ILE A 158 6.70 7.17 6.19
N ALA A 159 6.44 6.56 5.04
CA ALA A 159 6.41 5.11 4.89
C ALA A 159 7.80 4.62 4.44
N LEU A 160 8.66 4.25 5.39
CA LEU A 160 10.01 3.77 5.12
C LEU A 160 9.94 2.32 4.64
N THR A 161 10.38 2.08 3.40
CA THR A 161 10.48 0.71 2.86
C THR A 161 11.77 0.05 3.36
N VAL A 162 11.64 -1.13 4.00
CA VAL A 162 12.76 -1.88 4.59
C VAL A 162 12.98 -3.28 3.97
N ASP A 163 12.16 -3.69 3.00
CA ASP A 163 12.22 -5.00 2.33
C ASP A 163 12.96 -4.98 0.97
N THR A 164 13.63 -3.87 0.64
CA THR A 164 14.33 -3.67 -0.64
C THR A 164 15.78 -3.22 -0.45
N PRO A 165 16.67 -4.02 0.17
CA PRO A 165 18.10 -3.76 0.12
C PRO A 165 18.66 -3.96 -1.31
N ARG A 166 17.96 -4.76 -2.13
CA ARG A 166 18.15 -4.94 -3.57
C ARG A 166 16.77 -5.12 -4.21
N LEU A 167 16.63 -4.74 -5.48
CA LEU A 167 15.40 -5.00 -6.24
C LEU A 167 15.21 -6.50 -6.48
N GLY A 168 13.97 -6.97 -6.30
CA GLY A 168 13.57 -8.33 -6.68
C GLY A 168 13.64 -8.55 -8.20
N ARG A 169 13.84 -9.80 -8.59
CA ARG A 169 13.98 -10.19 -10.01
C ARG A 169 12.60 -10.39 -10.63
N ARG A 170 12.14 -9.40 -11.39
CA ARG A 170 10.86 -9.45 -12.11
C ARG A 170 11.13 -9.79 -13.57
N GLU A 171 10.96 -11.07 -13.93
CA GLU A 171 11.42 -11.58 -15.23
C GLU A 171 10.73 -10.91 -16.43
N ALA A 172 9.47 -10.51 -16.27
CA ALA A 172 8.72 -9.84 -17.33
C ALA A 172 9.40 -8.52 -17.73
N ASP A 173 9.92 -7.74 -16.78
CA ASP A 173 10.67 -6.51 -17.08
C ASP A 173 11.96 -6.80 -17.84
N ILE A 174 12.66 -7.87 -17.49
CA ILE A 174 13.90 -8.29 -18.16
C ILE A 174 13.58 -8.69 -19.61
N LYS A 175 12.56 -9.53 -19.81
CA LYS A 175 12.09 -10.00 -21.13
C LYS A 175 11.61 -8.83 -22.00
N ASN A 176 10.89 -7.87 -21.41
CA ASN A 176 10.38 -6.70 -22.09
C ASN A 176 11.41 -5.57 -22.25
N ARG A 177 12.61 -5.69 -21.65
CA ARG A 177 13.63 -4.63 -21.56
C ARG A 177 13.02 -3.32 -21.04
N PHE A 178 12.37 -3.40 -19.88
CA PHE A 178 11.62 -2.28 -19.31
C PHE A 178 12.48 -1.01 -19.23
N ALA A 179 11.91 0.09 -19.72
CA ALA A 179 12.43 1.44 -19.55
C ALA A 179 11.27 2.41 -19.30
N LEU A 180 11.53 3.45 -18.50
CA LEU A 180 10.58 4.55 -18.33
C LEU A 180 10.38 5.25 -19.69
N PRO A 181 9.14 5.49 -20.14
CA PRO A 181 8.89 6.24 -21.37
C PRO A 181 9.58 7.62 -21.34
N PRO A 182 10.19 8.08 -22.45
CA PRO A 182 11.09 9.24 -22.46
C PRO A 182 10.40 10.59 -22.18
N HIS A 183 9.07 10.64 -22.20
CA HIS A 183 8.34 11.86 -21.82
C HIS A 183 8.05 11.92 -20.31
N LEU A 184 8.48 10.92 -19.55
CA LEU A 184 8.25 10.81 -18.11
C LEU A 184 9.58 10.83 -17.36
N THR A 185 9.56 11.41 -16.16
CA THR A 185 10.72 11.48 -15.27
C THR A 185 10.29 11.22 -13.82
N LEU A 186 11.24 10.85 -12.96
CA LEU A 186 11.00 10.69 -11.53
C LEU A 186 11.06 12.06 -10.85
N LYS A 187 9.91 12.76 -10.82
CA LYS A 187 9.78 14.18 -10.49
C LYS A 187 10.27 14.57 -9.09
N ASN A 188 10.36 13.64 -8.16
CA ASN A 188 10.90 13.92 -6.82
C ASN A 188 12.42 14.14 -6.81
N TYR A 189 13.14 13.68 -7.85
CA TYR A 189 14.60 13.83 -7.94
C TYR A 189 15.02 14.99 -8.84
N GLU A 190 14.08 15.57 -9.58
CA GLU A 190 14.32 16.77 -10.37
C GLU A 190 14.66 17.95 -9.44
N GLY A 191 15.75 18.65 -9.76
CA GLY A 191 16.21 19.82 -9.00
C GLY A 191 16.83 19.53 -7.63
N LEU A 192 17.11 18.27 -7.29
CA LEU A 192 17.85 17.94 -6.06
C LEU A 192 19.35 18.23 -6.23
N ASP A 193 19.95 18.82 -5.20
CA ASP A 193 21.39 18.98 -5.12
C ASP A 193 22.02 17.62 -4.79
N SER A 194 22.50 16.92 -5.82
CA SER A 194 23.43 15.82 -5.65
C SER A 194 24.57 15.96 -6.64
N GLY A 195 25.78 15.58 -6.21
CA GLY A 195 26.98 15.63 -7.05
C GLY A 195 26.89 14.77 -8.32
N SER A 196 25.90 13.89 -8.41
CA SER A 196 25.75 12.84 -9.44
C SER A 196 24.48 12.92 -10.29
N VAL A 197 23.40 13.60 -9.88
CA VAL A 197 22.15 13.68 -10.68
C VAL A 197 22.28 14.59 -11.91
N ARG A 198 23.39 15.31 -12.07
CA ARG A 198 23.63 16.23 -13.21
C ARG A 198 23.89 15.58 -14.58
N ARG A 199 23.74 14.26 -14.78
CA ARG A 199 24.24 13.59 -16.01
C ARG A 199 23.43 12.46 -16.65
N SER A 200 22.10 12.41 -16.53
CA SER A 200 21.35 11.46 -17.38
C SER A 200 19.93 11.85 -17.70
N ASN A 201 19.63 11.91 -19.01
CA ASN A 201 18.26 11.94 -19.53
C ASN A 201 17.52 10.63 -19.15
N ASP A 202 16.26 10.80 -18.74
CA ASP A 202 15.17 9.86 -18.42
C ASP A 202 15.52 8.42 -17.99
N SER A 203 16.04 7.56 -18.86
CA SER A 203 16.35 6.16 -18.53
C SER A 203 17.50 6.01 -17.52
N GLY A 204 18.45 6.96 -17.53
CA GLY A 204 19.55 6.95 -16.57
C GLY A 204 19.14 7.38 -15.17
N LEU A 205 18.08 8.20 -15.01
CA LEU A 205 17.60 8.59 -13.68
C LEU A 205 16.97 7.41 -12.93
N ALA A 206 16.16 6.60 -13.60
CA ALA A 206 15.58 5.40 -12.99
C ALA A 206 16.67 4.39 -12.59
N THR A 207 17.68 4.20 -13.45
CA THR A 207 18.86 3.36 -13.16
C THR A 207 19.66 3.93 -11.98
N TYR A 208 19.92 5.24 -11.97
CA TYR A 208 20.62 5.92 -10.89
C TYR A 208 19.90 5.77 -9.55
N VAL A 209 18.59 6.03 -9.51
CA VAL A 209 17.82 5.92 -8.26
C VAL A 209 17.77 4.46 -7.78
N ALA A 210 17.72 3.47 -8.69
CA ALA A 210 17.87 2.06 -8.33
C ALA A 210 19.25 1.75 -7.73
N ASP A 211 20.33 2.34 -8.28
CA ASP A 211 21.70 2.17 -7.77
C ASP A 211 21.96 2.90 -6.44
N GLN A 212 21.15 3.91 -6.14
CA GLN A 212 21.19 4.63 -4.86
C GLN A 212 20.60 3.85 -3.69
N VAL A 213 19.85 2.77 -3.94
CA VAL A 213 19.33 1.91 -2.87
C VAL A 213 20.51 1.37 -2.05
N ASP A 214 20.51 1.69 -0.76
CA ASP A 214 21.56 1.29 0.16
C ASP A 214 21.28 -0.12 0.70
N ARG A 215 22.20 -1.05 0.46
CA ARG A 215 22.09 -2.43 0.94
C ARG A 215 22.70 -2.63 2.33
N SER A 216 23.32 -1.59 2.90
CA SER A 216 23.95 -1.61 4.22
C SER A 216 23.01 -1.18 5.35
N LEU A 217 21.76 -0.86 5.01
CA LEU A 217 20.77 -0.41 5.97
C LEU A 217 20.60 -1.40 7.12
N ASN A 218 20.53 -0.85 8.32
CA ASN A 218 20.23 -1.56 9.55
C ASN A 218 19.37 -0.66 10.46
N TRP A 219 19.01 -1.16 11.64
CA TRP A 219 18.13 -0.44 12.57
C TRP A 219 18.67 0.92 13.05
N LYS A 220 19.99 1.18 12.95
CA LYS A 220 20.55 2.51 13.23
C LYS A 220 20.16 3.54 12.18
N ASP A 221 19.93 3.14 10.93
CA ASP A 221 19.48 4.04 9.87
C ASP A 221 18.03 4.49 10.08
N VAL A 222 17.20 3.64 10.72
CA VAL A 222 15.86 4.05 11.17
C VAL A 222 15.96 5.13 12.25
N LYS A 223 16.87 4.94 13.22
CA LYS A 223 17.15 5.96 14.25
C LYS A 223 17.68 7.26 13.63
N TRP A 224 18.58 7.16 12.66
CA TRP A 224 19.08 8.33 11.92
C TRP A 224 17.93 9.08 11.21
N LEU A 225 17.01 8.36 10.54
CA LEU A 225 15.86 9.00 9.90
C LEU A 225 15.01 9.77 10.92
N GLN A 226 14.82 9.24 12.13
CA GLN A 226 14.13 9.94 13.23
C GLN A 226 14.86 11.22 13.70
N THR A 227 16.17 11.38 13.43
CA THR A 227 16.89 12.61 13.77
C THR A 227 16.62 13.75 12.80
N ILE A 228 16.25 13.44 11.56
CA ILE A 228 16.06 14.44 10.49
C ILE A 228 14.59 14.80 10.23
N THR A 229 13.62 14.10 10.84
CA THR A 229 12.19 14.41 10.72
C THR A 229 11.45 14.25 12.04
N LYS A 230 10.34 14.98 12.18
CA LYS A 230 9.35 14.77 13.25
C LYS A 230 8.09 14.06 12.78
N LEU A 231 7.98 13.75 11.48
CA LEU A 231 6.87 12.99 10.96
C LEU A 231 6.88 11.56 11.55
N PRO A 232 5.70 11.00 11.86
CA PRO A 232 5.54 9.59 12.14
C PRO A 232 6.19 8.73 11.06
N ILE A 233 6.99 7.74 11.47
CA ILE A 233 7.60 6.78 10.55
C ILE A 233 6.83 5.46 10.63
N LEU A 234 6.29 5.01 9.50
CA LEU A 234 5.75 3.67 9.31
C LEU A 234 6.81 2.81 8.64
N VAL A 235 7.18 1.68 9.24
CA VAL A 235 8.09 0.72 8.59
C VAL A 235 7.30 -0.26 7.74
N LYS A 236 7.63 -0.32 6.45
CA LYS A 236 6.94 -1.12 5.44
C LYS A 236 7.84 -2.24 4.95
N GLY A 237 7.36 -3.48 5.09
CA GLY A 237 8.11 -4.67 4.68
C GLY A 237 8.36 -5.69 5.80
N VAL A 238 7.68 -5.56 6.94
CA VAL A 238 7.83 -6.45 8.09
C VAL A 238 6.92 -7.66 7.92
N LEU A 239 7.47 -8.88 7.97
CA LEU A 239 6.72 -10.14 7.83
C LEU A 239 6.87 -11.07 9.03
N THR A 240 7.67 -10.71 10.03
CA THR A 240 8.07 -11.60 11.14
C THR A 240 7.89 -10.92 12.50
N ALA A 241 7.66 -11.72 13.54
CA ALA A 241 7.56 -11.24 14.91
C ALA A 241 8.86 -10.59 15.42
N GLU A 242 10.01 -11.09 14.98
CA GLU A 242 11.34 -10.58 15.36
C GLU A 242 11.49 -9.12 14.93
N ASP A 243 11.24 -8.83 13.66
CA ASP A 243 11.37 -7.48 13.11
C ASP A 243 10.23 -6.56 13.57
N ALA A 244 9.06 -7.12 13.90
CA ALA A 244 7.99 -6.36 14.55
C ALA A 244 8.41 -5.84 15.93
N ARG A 245 9.06 -6.68 16.75
CA ARG A 245 9.59 -6.26 18.05
C ARG A 245 10.71 -5.23 17.91
N LEU A 246 11.61 -5.43 16.95
CA LEU A 246 12.67 -4.45 16.65
C LEU A 246 12.07 -3.11 16.17
N SER A 247 11.00 -3.13 15.39
CA SER A 247 10.26 -1.94 14.97
C SER A 247 9.73 -1.15 16.17
N VAL A 248 9.08 -1.85 17.11
CA VAL A 248 8.60 -1.26 18.37
C VAL A 248 9.76 -0.67 19.18
N GLN A 249 10.86 -1.41 19.36
CA GLN A 249 12.06 -0.92 20.07
C GLN A 249 12.70 0.29 19.36
N ALA A 250 12.64 0.32 18.03
CA ALA A 250 13.09 1.44 17.23
C ALA A 250 12.20 2.69 17.40
N GLY A 251 11.04 2.58 18.05
CA GLY A 251 10.17 3.73 18.33
C GLY A 251 9.51 4.30 17.08
N VAL A 252 9.24 3.45 16.09
CA VAL A 252 8.49 3.83 14.89
C VAL A 252 7.01 4.00 15.24
N ALA A 253 6.27 4.73 14.42
CA ALA A 253 4.86 5.07 14.69
C ALA A 253 3.87 3.98 14.25
N GLY A 254 4.32 2.98 13.50
CA GLY A 254 3.49 1.87 13.04
C GLY A 254 4.23 0.94 12.10
N ILE A 255 3.64 -0.22 11.85
CA ILE A 255 4.17 -1.27 10.97
C ILE A 255 3.21 -1.45 9.79
N ILE A 256 3.74 -1.65 8.58
CA ILE A 256 2.97 -2.13 7.43
C ILE A 256 3.48 -3.53 7.08
N VAL A 257 2.67 -4.54 7.39
CA VAL A 257 2.89 -5.93 6.97
C VAL A 257 2.76 -5.98 5.46
N SER A 258 3.90 -6.15 4.79
CA SER A 258 4.01 -6.03 3.35
C SER A 258 5.09 -6.97 2.85
N ASN A 259 4.82 -7.65 1.73
CA ASN A 259 5.81 -8.37 0.95
C ASN A 259 6.10 -7.64 -0.37
N HIS A 260 6.01 -6.31 -0.33
CA HIS A 260 6.16 -5.43 -1.50
C HIS A 260 5.20 -5.75 -2.65
N GLY A 261 4.01 -6.27 -2.34
CA GLY A 261 3.08 -6.77 -3.36
C GLY A 261 3.63 -7.98 -4.13
N ALA A 262 4.41 -8.83 -3.46
CA ALA A 262 5.08 -10.03 -3.98
C ALA A 262 6.13 -9.76 -5.08
N ARG A 263 6.86 -8.64 -4.98
CA ARG A 263 7.81 -8.19 -6.01
C ARG A 263 9.28 -8.26 -5.61
N GLN A 264 9.54 -8.65 -4.37
CA GLN A 264 10.87 -8.68 -3.78
C GLN A 264 11.40 -10.12 -3.71
N LEU A 265 11.27 -10.79 -2.57
CA LEU A 265 11.61 -12.20 -2.42
C LEU A 265 10.36 -13.05 -2.68
N ASP A 266 10.44 -14.03 -3.59
CA ASP A 266 9.36 -15.01 -3.78
C ASP A 266 9.40 -16.10 -2.69
N TYR A 267 8.32 -16.87 -2.54
CA TYR A 267 8.09 -17.84 -1.46
C TYR A 267 8.04 -17.27 -0.03
N VAL A 268 7.97 -15.95 0.14
CA VAL A 268 7.58 -15.35 1.42
C VAL A 268 6.08 -15.58 1.66
N PRO A 269 5.60 -15.61 2.91
CA PRO A 269 4.18 -15.82 3.16
C PRO A 269 3.31 -14.71 2.54
N ALA A 270 2.06 -15.05 2.24
CA ALA A 270 1.05 -14.02 2.02
C ALA A 270 0.96 -13.12 3.26
N THR A 271 0.80 -11.82 3.04
CA THR A 271 0.78 -10.84 4.13
C THR A 271 -0.32 -11.10 5.15
N ILE A 272 -1.48 -11.61 4.73
CA ILE A 272 -2.57 -11.99 5.62
C ILE A 272 -2.23 -13.15 6.56
N MET A 273 -1.29 -14.03 6.17
CA MET A 273 -0.80 -15.11 7.02
C MET A 273 0.24 -14.61 8.02
N ALA A 274 1.09 -13.68 7.61
CA ALA A 274 2.08 -13.04 8.49
C ALA A 274 1.46 -12.02 9.48
N LEU A 275 0.27 -11.50 9.16
CA LEU A 275 -0.35 -10.40 9.88
C LEU A 275 -0.55 -10.67 11.37
N GLU A 276 -1.17 -11.81 11.72
CA GLU A 276 -1.55 -12.09 13.10
C GLU A 276 -0.32 -12.27 14.00
N GLU A 277 0.78 -12.82 13.47
CA GLU A 277 2.06 -12.93 14.15
C GLU A 277 2.64 -11.52 14.47
N VAL A 278 2.69 -10.63 13.47
CA VAL A 278 3.20 -9.27 13.63
C VAL A 278 2.33 -8.44 14.59
N VAL A 279 1.00 -8.56 14.50
CA VAL A 279 0.06 -7.90 15.41
C VAL A 279 0.33 -8.30 16.85
N ARG A 280 0.48 -9.61 17.12
CA ARG A 280 0.78 -10.11 18.47
C ARG A 280 2.12 -9.60 18.97
N ALA A 281 3.14 -9.58 18.12
CA ALA A 281 4.48 -9.10 18.45
C ALA A 281 4.54 -7.58 18.71
N ALA A 282 3.62 -6.80 18.13
CA ALA A 282 3.51 -5.36 18.38
C ALA A 282 2.84 -5.03 19.73
N GLU A 283 2.14 -5.99 20.36
CA GLU A 283 1.53 -5.88 21.69
C GLU A 283 0.63 -4.64 21.86
N GLY A 284 -0.05 -4.21 20.78
CA GLY A 284 -0.92 -3.03 20.79
C GLY A 284 -0.20 -1.69 21.03
N ARG A 285 1.13 -1.65 21.05
CA ARG A 285 1.90 -0.42 21.32
C ARG A 285 1.88 0.56 20.15
N ILE A 286 1.79 0.03 18.92
CA ILE A 286 1.71 0.80 17.68
C ILE A 286 0.72 0.13 16.71
N PRO A 287 0.05 0.89 15.83
CA PRO A 287 -0.84 0.30 14.83
C PRO A 287 -0.08 -0.56 13.83
N VAL A 288 -0.73 -1.65 13.41
CA VAL A 288 -0.24 -2.56 12.37
C VAL A 288 -1.20 -2.48 11.18
N PHE A 289 -0.67 -2.17 10.01
CA PHE A 289 -1.40 -2.14 8.75
C PHE A 289 -0.98 -3.32 7.88
N VAL A 290 -1.72 -3.58 6.81
CA VAL A 290 -1.37 -4.63 5.85
C VAL A 290 -1.62 -4.20 4.41
N ASP A 291 -0.75 -4.60 3.50
CA ASP A 291 -0.98 -4.51 2.05
C ASP A 291 -0.81 -5.88 1.39
N GLY A 292 -0.99 -5.96 0.07
CA GLY A 292 -0.81 -7.22 -0.67
C GLY A 292 -2.10 -8.03 -0.73
N GLY A 293 -2.49 -8.41 -1.94
CA GLY A 293 -3.64 -9.29 -2.14
C GLY A 293 -5.02 -8.64 -2.03
N ILE A 294 -5.26 -7.60 -1.23
CA ILE A 294 -6.63 -7.05 -1.02
C ILE A 294 -7.34 -6.67 -2.35
N ARG A 295 -8.50 -7.26 -2.63
CA ARG A 295 -9.38 -6.95 -3.78
C ARG A 295 -10.88 -6.99 -3.46
N ARG A 296 -11.27 -7.32 -2.23
CA ARG A 296 -12.68 -7.33 -1.81
C ARG A 296 -12.85 -6.67 -0.46
N GLY A 297 -14.03 -6.12 -0.19
CA GLY A 297 -14.42 -5.68 1.16
C GLY A 297 -14.33 -6.82 2.20
N THR A 298 -14.56 -8.07 1.77
CA THR A 298 -14.34 -9.26 2.59
C THR A 298 -12.87 -9.48 2.94
N ASP A 299 -11.93 -9.14 2.04
CA ASP A 299 -10.49 -9.19 2.34
C ASP A 299 -10.14 -8.14 3.40
N VAL A 300 -10.72 -6.94 3.30
CA VAL A 300 -10.54 -5.87 4.28
C VAL A 300 -11.05 -6.31 5.66
N PHE A 301 -12.27 -6.85 5.74
CA PHE A 301 -12.82 -7.34 7.00
C PHE A 301 -11.93 -8.41 7.64
N LYS A 302 -11.43 -9.38 6.85
CA LYS A 302 -10.54 -10.44 7.34
C LYS A 302 -9.25 -9.86 7.93
N ALA A 303 -8.64 -8.88 7.26
CA ALA A 303 -7.46 -8.20 7.78
C ALA A 303 -7.73 -7.49 9.12
N LEU A 304 -8.85 -6.77 9.23
CA LEU A 304 -9.24 -6.09 10.46
C LEU A 304 -9.52 -7.09 11.60
N ALA A 305 -10.20 -8.20 11.31
CA ALA A 305 -10.47 -9.26 12.27
C ALA A 305 -9.19 -9.95 12.78
N LEU A 306 -8.12 -9.97 11.97
CA LEU A 306 -6.80 -10.44 12.37
C LEU A 306 -5.95 -9.36 13.09
N GLY A 307 -6.52 -8.18 13.31
CA GLY A 307 -5.94 -7.11 14.13
C GLY A 307 -5.22 -6.00 13.36
N ALA A 308 -5.34 -5.95 12.03
CA ALA A 308 -4.89 -4.77 11.30
C ALA A 308 -5.73 -3.53 11.69
N SER A 309 -5.09 -2.37 11.81
CA SER A 309 -5.75 -1.07 12.00
C SER A 309 -6.29 -0.49 10.69
N GLY A 310 -5.89 -1.05 9.55
CA GLY A 310 -6.31 -0.67 8.21
C GLY A 310 -5.49 -1.37 7.13
N VAL A 311 -5.91 -1.22 5.88
CA VAL A 311 -5.28 -1.86 4.73
C VAL A 311 -4.82 -0.85 3.69
N PHE A 312 -3.81 -1.20 2.90
CA PHE A 312 -3.40 -0.43 1.72
C PHE A 312 -3.62 -1.22 0.42
N ILE A 313 -4.14 -0.54 -0.61
CA ILE A 313 -4.34 -1.10 -1.96
C ILE A 313 -3.40 -0.46 -2.98
N GLY A 314 -2.66 -1.29 -3.73
CA GLY A 314 -1.72 -0.85 -4.76
C GLY A 314 -2.26 -1.06 -6.18
N ARG A 315 -2.02 -2.25 -6.75
CA ARG A 315 -2.44 -2.61 -8.12
C ARG A 315 -3.90 -2.27 -8.50
N PRO A 316 -4.92 -2.45 -7.63
CA PRO A 316 -6.29 -2.07 -7.97
C PRO A 316 -6.42 -0.61 -8.38
N VAL A 317 -5.70 0.28 -7.69
CA VAL A 317 -5.69 1.71 -7.96
C VAL A 317 -5.04 2.01 -9.31
N ILE A 318 -3.92 1.36 -9.63
CA ILE A 318 -3.23 1.52 -10.91
C ILE A 318 -4.08 1.03 -12.08
N PHE A 319 -4.70 -0.14 -11.95
CA PHE A 319 -5.52 -0.70 -13.02
C PHE A 319 -6.81 0.11 -13.22
N ALA A 320 -7.42 0.60 -12.14
CA ALA A 320 -8.56 1.50 -12.23
C ALA A 320 -8.19 2.86 -12.84
N LEU A 321 -7.01 3.39 -12.51
CA LEU A 321 -6.43 4.58 -13.14
C LEU A 321 -6.25 4.37 -14.65
N ALA A 322 -5.69 3.23 -15.07
CA ALA A 322 -5.53 2.91 -16.48
C ALA A 322 -6.87 2.81 -17.21
N ALA A 323 -7.87 2.17 -16.59
CA ALA A 323 -9.19 1.99 -17.16
C ALA A 323 -9.93 3.32 -17.35
N GLY A 324 -10.01 4.15 -16.31
CA GLY A 324 -10.93 5.29 -16.25
C GLY A 324 -10.39 6.56 -15.58
N GLY A 325 -9.06 6.71 -15.46
CA GLY A 325 -8.46 7.90 -14.84
C GLY A 325 -8.89 8.07 -13.38
N GLU A 326 -9.09 9.31 -12.94
CA GLU A 326 -9.60 9.64 -11.61
C GLU A 326 -10.93 8.93 -11.29
N ALA A 327 -11.85 8.88 -12.25
CA ALA A 327 -13.17 8.28 -12.05
C ALA A 327 -13.08 6.76 -11.81
N GLY A 328 -12.16 6.08 -12.50
CA GLY A 328 -11.86 4.67 -12.24
C GLY A 328 -11.36 4.45 -10.82
N VAL A 329 -10.41 5.27 -10.36
CA VAL A 329 -9.87 5.18 -9.00
C VAL A 329 -10.95 5.45 -7.94
N LYS A 330 -11.80 6.47 -8.13
CA LYS A 330 -12.95 6.73 -7.25
C LYS A 330 -13.87 5.52 -7.18
N LYS A 331 -14.22 4.92 -8.33
CA LYS A 331 -15.05 3.72 -8.39
C LYS A 331 -14.40 2.53 -7.68
N ALA A 332 -13.10 2.32 -7.83
CA ALA A 332 -12.40 1.22 -7.16
C ALA A 332 -12.41 1.36 -5.62
N ILE A 333 -12.15 2.57 -5.10
CA ILE A 333 -12.20 2.83 -3.65
C ILE A 333 -13.64 2.70 -3.14
N GLY A 334 -14.62 3.26 -3.87
CA GLY A 334 -16.05 3.16 -3.54
C GLY A 334 -16.53 1.71 -3.46
N MET A 335 -16.25 0.89 -4.48
CA MET A 335 -16.65 -0.53 -4.48
C MET A 335 -16.08 -1.29 -3.27
N LEU A 336 -14.81 -1.07 -2.91
CA LEU A 336 -14.23 -1.74 -1.74
C LEU A 336 -14.83 -1.26 -0.42
N HIS A 337 -15.22 0.01 -0.35
CA HIS A 337 -15.91 0.58 0.81
C HIS A 337 -17.34 0.03 0.94
N ASP A 338 -18.12 0.01 -0.14
CA ASP A 338 -19.47 -0.56 -0.18
C ASP A 338 -19.46 -2.06 0.15
N GLU A 339 -18.51 -2.82 -0.43
CA GLU A 339 -18.34 -4.24 -0.12
C GLU A 339 -17.95 -4.48 1.35
N LEU A 340 -17.14 -3.59 1.94
CA LEU A 340 -16.77 -3.68 3.36
C LEU A 340 -17.99 -3.40 4.24
N GLU A 341 -18.75 -2.34 3.95
CA GLU A 341 -19.97 -2.00 4.67
C GLU A 341 -20.97 -3.16 4.65
N LEU A 342 -21.21 -3.75 3.47
CA LEU A 342 -22.07 -4.94 3.35
C LEU A 342 -21.51 -6.13 4.14
N THR A 343 -20.20 -6.36 4.10
CA THR A 343 -19.58 -7.45 4.88
C THR A 343 -19.75 -7.24 6.38
N MET A 344 -19.61 -6.00 6.85
CA MET A 344 -19.85 -5.61 8.24
C MET A 344 -21.31 -5.84 8.63
N ALA A 345 -22.26 -5.42 7.78
CA ALA A 345 -23.69 -5.63 7.97
C ALA A 345 -24.02 -7.13 8.16
N LEU A 346 -23.58 -7.95 7.20
CA LEU A 346 -23.83 -9.39 7.19
C LEU A 346 -23.10 -10.14 8.31
N SER A 347 -22.03 -9.55 8.86
CA SER A 347 -21.29 -10.10 9.99
C SER A 347 -21.83 -9.64 11.35
N GLY A 348 -22.77 -8.70 11.38
CA GLY A 348 -23.32 -8.13 12.61
C GLY A 348 -22.39 -7.13 13.30
N CYS A 349 -21.59 -6.38 12.54
CA CYS A 349 -20.67 -5.37 13.04
C CYS A 349 -21.13 -3.96 12.62
N ARG A 350 -21.46 -3.09 13.58
CA ARG A 350 -21.90 -1.70 13.30
C ARG A 350 -20.76 -0.70 13.22
N SER A 351 -19.57 -1.06 13.69
CA SER A 351 -18.39 -0.22 13.55
C SER A 351 -17.14 -1.07 13.37
N VAL A 352 -16.06 -0.46 12.87
CA VAL A 352 -14.78 -1.16 12.66
C VAL A 352 -14.22 -1.75 13.96
N THR A 353 -14.53 -1.18 15.13
CA THR A 353 -14.08 -1.68 16.44
C THR A 353 -14.87 -2.91 16.90
N GLU A 354 -16.04 -3.18 16.32
CA GLU A 354 -16.81 -4.40 16.57
C GLU A 354 -16.30 -5.60 15.76
N ILE A 355 -15.41 -5.38 14.79
CA ILE A 355 -14.79 -6.45 14.01
C ILE A 355 -13.75 -7.17 14.88
N THR A 356 -14.18 -8.25 15.52
CA THR A 356 -13.29 -9.08 16.35
C THR A 356 -12.73 -10.29 15.63
N ARG A 357 -11.64 -10.85 16.17
CA ARG A 357 -11.04 -12.13 15.76
C ARG A 357 -12.01 -13.31 15.74
N ALA A 358 -13.07 -13.27 16.55
CA ALA A 358 -14.08 -14.32 16.63
C ALA A 358 -15.01 -14.38 15.40
N HIS A 359 -15.04 -13.32 14.57
CA HIS A 359 -15.80 -13.27 13.32
C HIS A 359 -15.14 -14.00 12.16
N VAL A 360 -13.92 -14.54 12.35
CA VAL A 360 -13.23 -15.31 11.32
C VAL A 360 -12.67 -16.63 11.87
N VAL A 361 -12.50 -17.61 10.98
CA VAL A 361 -11.75 -18.85 11.23
C VAL A 361 -10.66 -18.95 10.19
N ALA A 362 -9.43 -19.15 10.64
CA ALA A 362 -8.29 -19.43 9.77
C ALA A 362 -7.80 -20.87 9.96
N PRO A 363 -7.30 -21.55 8.91
CA PRO A 363 -6.91 -22.96 8.99
C PRO A 363 -5.68 -23.18 9.89
N TRP A 364 -4.88 -22.14 10.13
CA TRP A 364 -3.73 -22.18 11.05
C TRP A 364 -4.12 -22.00 12.53
N GLU A 365 -5.41 -22.04 12.88
CA GLU A 365 -5.90 -22.02 14.27
C GLU A 365 -5.75 -23.35 15.02
N ALA A 366 -5.51 -24.47 14.31
CA ALA A 366 -5.46 -25.80 14.89
C ALA A 366 -4.24 -25.96 15.84
N GLY A 367 -4.33 -25.39 17.05
CA GLY A 367 -3.27 -25.44 18.07
C GLY A 367 -3.42 -24.47 19.25
N SER A 368 -4.28 -23.44 19.20
CA SER A 368 -4.47 -22.51 20.34
C SER A 368 -5.78 -22.78 21.10
N PRO A 369 -5.76 -22.92 22.45
CA PRO A 369 -6.97 -23.12 23.23
C PRO A 369 -7.91 -21.92 23.08
N ARG A 370 -9.14 -22.19 22.67
CA ARG A 370 -10.20 -21.17 22.53
C ARG A 370 -10.59 -20.68 23.93
N VAL A 371 -10.21 -19.46 24.28
CA VAL A 371 -10.81 -18.76 25.43
C VAL A 371 -12.23 -18.41 25.04
N ALA A 372 -13.20 -19.09 25.64
CA ALA A 372 -14.62 -18.76 25.46
C ALA A 372 -14.86 -17.32 25.97
N PRO A 373 -15.65 -16.49 25.26
CA PRO A 373 -16.09 -15.21 25.82
C PRO A 373 -16.91 -15.47 27.08
N ARG A 374 -16.66 -14.71 28.15
CA ARG A 374 -17.60 -14.65 29.28
C ARG A 374 -18.88 -13.99 28.78
N LEU A 375 -19.99 -14.70 28.93
CA LEU A 375 -21.35 -14.25 28.60
C LEU A 375 -21.77 -13.05 29.44
#